data_AF-A0A2V9BW56-F1
#
_entry.id   AF-A0A2V9BW56-F1
#
_cell.length_a   1.000
_cell.length_b   1.000
_cell.length_c   1.000
_cell.angle_alpha   90.00
_cell.angle_beta   90.00
_cell.angle_gamma   90.00
#
_symmetry.space_group_name_H-M   'P 1'
#
loop_
_entity.id
_entity.type
_entity.pdbx_description
1 polymer ?
#
loop_
_entity_poly.entity_id
_entity_poly.type
_entity_poly.pdbx_seq_one_letter_code
_entity_poly.pdbx_strand_id
1 'polypeptide(L)'
;MINFSMGRPIFESYNLDPLCQAVEAAWKAGIVVVVAAGNNGRDNSYGNYGYRTITSPGNDPYVITVGAMKTADTPIVTDDTIASYSSKGPTLLDHIVKPDLVAPGNRLTSLRAPGSTLDLQYAGNRVTSTGSLAPAYFILSGTSMATPVVSGAVGLLLQNQPQLTPDQVKARLMKTASKTFPYSSSVTDPITLVTYTSYYDIFTVGAGYLNIGGALANTDLATGSALSPTAVLDPTTGNATLSVDTSIWGSSVIWGTSVVWGTSAFVNGSSVIWGTSVVWGSSVVWGTSVVWGTTSQTSSEAVKVAVCGE
;
A
#
# COMPACT_ATOMS: atom_id res chain seq x y z
N MET A 1 4.34 1.17 -19.46
CA MET A 1 3.84 1.15 -18.07
C MET A 1 2.83 2.28 -17.87
N ILE A 2 1.95 2.18 -16.87
CA ILE A 2 0.94 3.20 -16.52
C ILE A 2 1.06 3.52 -15.03
N ASN A 3 1.08 4.82 -14.70
CA ASN A 3 0.91 5.33 -13.34
C ASN A 3 -0.55 5.80 -13.17
N PHE A 4 -1.28 5.24 -12.21
CA PHE A 4 -2.67 5.58 -11.94
C PHE A 4 -2.84 6.09 -10.49
N SER A 5 -2.60 7.39 -10.29
CA SER A 5 -2.67 8.06 -8.98
C SER A 5 -4.07 8.54 -8.60
N MET A 6 -5.11 7.77 -8.94
CA MET A 6 -6.53 8.07 -8.68
C MET A 6 -7.24 6.80 -8.21
N GLY A 7 -8.34 6.95 -7.48
CA GLY A 7 -9.18 5.82 -7.12
C GLY A 7 -10.60 6.23 -6.77
N ARG A 8 -11.46 5.23 -6.64
CA ARG A 8 -12.86 5.36 -6.21
C ARG A 8 -13.20 4.35 -5.11
N PRO A 9 -14.28 4.56 -4.34
CA PRO A 9 -14.78 3.53 -3.43
C PRO A 9 -15.10 2.23 -4.15
N ILE A 10 -14.94 1.11 -3.45
CA ILE A 10 -15.26 -0.23 -3.96
C ILE A 10 -16.74 -0.50 -3.72
N PHE A 11 -17.48 -0.81 -4.78
CA PHE A 11 -18.91 -1.15 -4.70
C PHE A 11 -19.20 -2.60 -5.10
N GLU A 12 -18.25 -3.27 -5.76
CA GLU A 12 -18.39 -4.60 -6.34
C GLU A 12 -17.02 -5.30 -6.38
N SER A 13 -17.03 -6.61 -6.66
CA SER A 13 -15.80 -7.39 -6.80
C SER A 13 -14.91 -6.81 -7.90
N TYR A 14 -13.58 -6.92 -7.77
CA TYR A 14 -12.66 -6.52 -8.84
C TYR A 14 -12.97 -7.21 -10.19
N ASN A 15 -13.58 -8.41 -10.15
CA ASN A 15 -14.00 -9.14 -11.36
C ASN A 15 -15.13 -8.42 -12.14
N LEU A 16 -15.89 -7.56 -11.48
CA LEU A 16 -17.04 -6.85 -12.06
C LEU A 16 -16.78 -5.35 -12.25
N ASP A 17 -15.88 -4.75 -11.45
CA ASP A 17 -15.55 -3.33 -11.56
C ASP A 17 -14.89 -3.04 -12.93
N PRO A 18 -15.49 -2.17 -13.78
CA PRO A 18 -14.97 -1.90 -15.11
C PRO A 18 -13.59 -1.23 -15.09
N LEU A 19 -13.23 -0.53 -14.01
CA LEU A 19 -11.92 0.07 -13.85
C LEU A 19 -10.86 -0.99 -13.55
N CYS A 20 -11.19 -1.99 -12.72
CA CYS A 20 -10.37 -3.18 -12.49
C CYS A 20 -10.16 -3.96 -13.78
N GLN A 21 -11.24 -4.28 -14.51
CA GLN A 21 -11.17 -4.98 -15.80
C GLN A 21 -10.28 -4.24 -16.82
N ALA A 22 -10.33 -2.90 -16.85
CA ALA A 22 -9.50 -2.10 -17.74
C ALA A 22 -8.00 -2.18 -17.38
N VAL A 23 -7.65 -2.13 -16.09
CA VAL A 23 -6.24 -2.27 -15.67
C VAL A 23 -5.73 -3.70 -15.83
N GLU A 24 -6.58 -4.72 -15.66
CA GLU A 24 -6.22 -6.11 -15.98
C GLU A 24 -5.95 -6.29 -17.48
N ALA A 25 -6.76 -5.68 -18.34
CA ALA A 25 -6.55 -5.75 -19.79
C ALA A 25 -5.20 -5.13 -20.18
N ALA A 26 -4.83 -3.99 -19.57
CA ALA A 26 -3.51 -3.40 -19.75
C ALA A 26 -2.38 -4.33 -19.24
N TRP A 27 -2.57 -4.95 -18.06
CA TRP A 27 -1.62 -5.90 -17.50
C TRP A 27 -1.38 -7.10 -18.41
N LYS A 28 -2.46 -7.73 -18.88
CA LYS A 28 -2.46 -8.87 -19.80
C LYS A 28 -1.84 -8.51 -21.16
N ALA A 29 -1.89 -7.23 -21.55
CA ALA A 29 -1.20 -6.70 -22.74
C ALA A 29 0.30 -6.40 -22.52
N GLY A 30 0.87 -6.78 -21.36
CA GLY A 30 2.29 -6.56 -21.04
C GLY A 30 2.60 -5.18 -20.47
N ILE A 31 1.59 -4.40 -20.10
CA ILE A 31 1.77 -3.06 -19.54
C ILE A 31 1.73 -3.15 -18.01
N VAL A 32 2.86 -2.86 -17.36
CA VAL A 32 2.89 -2.72 -15.89
C VAL A 32 1.97 -1.57 -15.47
N VAL A 33 1.03 -1.83 -14.55
CA VAL A 33 0.13 -0.82 -13.97
C VAL A 33 0.45 -0.63 -12.49
N VAL A 34 0.73 0.62 -12.11
CA VAL A 34 1.01 1.03 -10.73
C VAL A 34 -0.11 1.95 -10.26
N VAL A 35 -0.71 1.65 -9.11
CA VAL A 35 -1.95 2.29 -8.62
C VAL A 35 -1.77 2.77 -7.19
N ALA A 36 -2.32 3.94 -6.87
CA ALA A 36 -2.37 4.44 -5.49
C ALA A 36 -3.31 3.59 -4.62
N ALA A 37 -2.90 3.26 -3.39
CA ALA A 37 -3.76 2.51 -2.47
C ALA A 37 -5.03 3.29 -2.04
N GLY A 38 -4.92 4.62 -1.95
CA GLY A 38 -5.93 5.51 -1.37
C GLY A 38 -5.42 6.24 -0.13
N ASN A 39 -6.15 7.25 0.33
CA ASN A 39 -5.77 8.10 1.47
C ASN A 39 -6.78 8.01 2.63
N ASN A 40 -7.48 6.89 2.76
CA ASN A 40 -8.54 6.69 3.75
C ASN A 40 -8.06 5.91 4.98
N GLY A 41 -6.75 5.75 5.19
CA GLY A 41 -6.19 4.98 6.31
C GLY A 41 -6.47 5.53 7.71
N ARG A 42 -7.01 6.75 7.81
CA ARG A 42 -7.50 7.38 9.05
C ARG A 42 -8.99 7.13 9.30
N ASP A 43 -9.73 6.59 8.32
CA ASP A 43 -11.15 6.29 8.46
C ASP A 43 -11.33 5.14 9.45
N ASN A 44 -11.75 5.48 10.67
CA ASN A 44 -12.02 4.53 11.74
C ASN A 44 -13.51 4.44 12.06
N SER A 45 -14.39 4.76 11.10
CA SER A 45 -15.85 4.72 11.28
C SER A 45 -16.37 3.34 11.69
N TYR A 46 -15.62 2.27 11.38
CA TYR A 46 -15.92 0.89 11.75
C TYR A 46 -15.08 0.37 12.94
N GLY A 47 -14.32 1.22 13.63
CA GLY A 47 -13.50 0.81 14.79
C GLY A 47 -12.36 -0.16 14.44
N ASN A 48 -11.90 -0.13 13.19
CA ASN A 48 -10.95 -1.08 12.61
C ASN A 48 -9.61 -0.43 12.22
N TYR A 49 -9.22 0.68 12.84
CA TYR A 49 -7.92 1.34 12.63
C TYR A 49 -7.59 1.68 11.16
N GLY A 50 -8.60 1.88 10.30
CA GLY A 50 -8.43 2.19 8.89
C GLY A 50 -8.10 1.00 7.99
N TYR A 51 -8.26 -0.24 8.46
CA TYR A 51 -8.26 -1.42 7.58
C TYR A 51 -9.47 -1.42 6.64
N ARG A 52 -9.38 -2.13 5.51
CA ARG A 52 -10.43 -2.20 4.46
C ARG A 52 -10.68 -0.87 3.74
N THR A 53 -9.67 -0.03 3.63
CA THR A 53 -9.78 1.32 3.03
C THR A 53 -9.10 1.45 1.67
N ILE A 54 -8.59 0.35 1.11
CA ILE A 54 -8.07 0.29 -0.26
C ILE A 54 -9.17 0.69 -1.25
N THR A 55 -8.80 1.46 -2.26
CA THR A 55 -9.71 1.97 -3.30
C THR A 55 -9.57 1.21 -4.61
N SER A 56 -10.59 1.26 -5.47
CA SER A 56 -10.51 0.76 -6.85
C SER A 56 -9.73 1.74 -7.74
N PRO A 57 -8.82 1.27 -8.60
CA PRO A 57 -8.58 -0.13 -8.97
C PRO A 57 -7.44 -0.82 -8.19
N GLY A 58 -6.97 -0.23 -7.08
CA GLY A 58 -5.93 -0.82 -6.22
C GLY A 58 -6.36 -2.12 -5.51
N ASN A 59 -7.65 -2.45 -5.54
CA ASN A 59 -8.14 -3.74 -5.06
C ASN A 59 -7.92 -4.91 -6.02
N ASP A 60 -7.51 -4.63 -7.26
CA ASP A 60 -7.25 -5.65 -8.26
C ASP A 60 -5.97 -6.47 -7.94
N PRO A 61 -6.02 -7.81 -7.94
CA PRO A 61 -4.84 -8.65 -7.64
C PRO A 61 -3.68 -8.49 -8.64
N TYR A 62 -3.90 -8.06 -9.87
CA TYR A 62 -2.84 -7.92 -10.87
C TYR A 62 -1.96 -6.70 -10.59
N VAL A 63 -2.57 -5.54 -10.40
CA VAL A 63 -1.83 -4.26 -10.36
C VAL A 63 -0.88 -4.14 -9.18
N ILE A 64 0.11 -3.26 -9.28
CA ILE A 64 1.01 -2.90 -8.17
C ILE A 64 0.36 -1.76 -7.40
N THR A 65 -0.18 -2.05 -6.22
CA THR A 65 -0.83 -1.07 -5.34
C THR A 65 0.16 -0.51 -4.33
N VAL A 66 0.23 0.82 -4.24
CA VAL A 66 1.29 1.52 -3.51
C VAL A 66 0.73 2.30 -2.32
N GLY A 67 1.19 1.94 -1.11
CA GLY A 67 0.98 2.74 0.10
C GLY A 67 2.05 3.82 0.29
N ALA A 68 1.81 4.76 1.20
CA ALA A 68 2.65 5.94 1.40
C ALA A 68 3.42 5.89 2.72
N MET A 69 4.74 6.08 2.64
CA MET A 69 5.64 6.32 3.77
C MET A 69 5.90 7.82 3.97
N LYS A 70 6.16 8.20 5.21
CA LYS A 70 6.67 9.49 5.67
C LYS A 70 8.18 9.38 5.88
N THR A 71 8.93 10.18 5.13
CA THR A 71 10.40 10.13 5.06
C THR A 71 11.12 10.83 6.21
N ALA A 72 10.38 11.25 7.24
CA ALA A 72 10.86 12.13 8.33
C ALA A 72 11.63 13.39 7.90
N ASP A 73 11.54 13.79 6.62
CA ASP A 73 12.40 14.79 5.97
C ASP A 73 13.93 14.51 6.11
N THR A 74 14.32 13.23 6.20
CA THR A 74 15.73 12.79 6.27
C THR A 74 16.06 11.82 5.13
N PRO A 75 17.36 11.60 4.81
CA PRO A 75 17.78 10.57 3.85
C PRO A 75 17.85 9.17 4.48
N ILE A 76 17.69 9.06 5.80
CA ILE A 76 17.70 7.80 6.51
C ILE A 76 16.32 7.17 6.31
N VAL A 77 16.28 5.84 6.11
CA VAL A 77 15.01 5.12 5.85
C VAL A 77 14.50 4.36 7.08
N THR A 78 15.28 4.32 8.15
CA THR A 78 14.96 3.57 9.38
C THR A 78 14.12 4.36 10.37
N ASP A 79 14.08 5.68 10.24
CA ASP A 79 13.19 6.61 10.95
C ASP A 79 11.88 6.87 10.17
N ASP A 80 11.79 6.38 8.94
CA ASP A 80 10.57 6.45 8.15
C ASP A 80 9.43 5.67 8.79
N THR A 81 8.24 6.26 8.71
CA THR A 81 7.02 5.67 9.25
C THR A 81 5.94 5.61 8.18
N ILE A 82 4.99 4.69 8.29
CA ILE A 82 3.81 4.70 7.42
C ILE A 82 3.04 5.99 7.63
N ALA A 83 2.64 6.65 6.55
CA ALA A 83 1.73 7.77 6.65
C ALA A 83 0.38 7.25 7.15
N SER A 84 -0.13 7.77 8.26
CA SER A 84 -1.40 7.34 8.86
C SER A 84 -2.60 7.43 7.92
N TYR A 85 -2.58 8.32 6.92
CA TYR A 85 -3.60 8.38 5.86
C TYR A 85 -3.50 7.25 4.82
N SER A 86 -2.38 6.53 4.71
CA SER A 86 -2.22 5.47 3.71
C SER A 86 -3.28 4.39 3.92
N SER A 87 -4.12 4.16 2.89
CA SER A 87 -5.15 3.13 2.92
C SER A 87 -4.54 1.74 3.19
N LYS A 88 -5.26 0.93 3.97
CA LYS A 88 -4.82 -0.38 4.45
C LYS A 88 -5.76 -1.48 3.98
N GLY A 89 -5.21 -2.65 3.72
CA GLY A 89 -5.91 -3.86 3.35
C GLY A 89 -6.72 -4.48 4.49
N PRO A 90 -7.27 -5.69 4.29
CA PRO A 90 -7.39 -6.32 2.98
C PRO A 90 -8.39 -5.50 2.15
N THR A 91 -8.62 -5.82 0.89
CA THR A 91 -9.67 -5.13 0.13
C THR A 91 -11.04 -5.38 0.75
N LEU A 92 -11.95 -4.41 0.64
CA LEU A 92 -13.23 -4.41 1.36
C LEU A 92 -14.10 -5.65 1.07
N LEU A 93 -14.21 -6.06 -0.20
CA LEU A 93 -15.11 -7.14 -0.63
C LEU A 93 -14.38 -8.47 -0.85
N ASP A 94 -13.37 -8.48 -1.73
CA ASP A 94 -12.68 -9.72 -2.14
C ASP A 94 -11.54 -10.14 -1.18
N HIS A 95 -11.31 -9.36 -0.11
CA HIS A 95 -10.26 -9.60 0.88
C HIS A 95 -8.84 -9.83 0.33
N ILE A 96 -8.49 -9.20 -0.79
CA ILE A 96 -7.14 -9.26 -1.36
C ILE A 96 -6.15 -8.53 -0.44
N VAL A 97 -4.97 -9.10 -0.24
CA VAL A 97 -3.87 -8.49 0.52
C VAL A 97 -3.33 -7.31 -0.28
N LYS A 98 -3.48 -6.11 0.27
CA LYS A 98 -3.06 -4.83 -0.30
C LYS A 98 -2.64 -3.88 0.83
N PRO A 99 -1.76 -2.89 0.59
CA PRO A 99 -1.05 -2.62 -0.66
C PRO A 99 -0.02 -3.72 -0.98
N ASP A 100 0.56 -3.69 -2.19
CA ASP A 100 1.61 -4.64 -2.57
C ASP A 100 2.97 -4.24 -1.97
N LEU A 101 3.26 -2.94 -1.91
CA LEU A 101 4.42 -2.37 -1.25
C LEU A 101 4.18 -0.90 -0.89
N VAL A 102 5.11 -0.30 -0.15
CA VAL A 102 5.05 1.11 0.23
C VAL A 102 6.25 1.87 -0.32
N ALA A 103 6.05 3.17 -0.57
CA ALA A 103 7.08 4.07 -1.10
C ALA A 103 6.93 5.48 -0.49
N PRO A 104 7.94 6.37 -0.61
CA PRO A 104 7.82 7.74 -0.11
C PRO A 104 6.61 8.44 -0.70
N GLY A 105 5.76 9.04 0.12
CA GLY A 105 4.52 9.68 -0.36
C GLY A 105 4.02 10.83 0.49
N ASN A 106 4.72 11.18 1.57
CA ASN A 106 4.37 12.33 2.41
C ASN A 106 5.32 13.50 2.14
N ARG A 107 4.75 14.69 1.94
CA ARG A 107 5.45 15.97 1.75
C ARG A 107 6.48 15.91 0.63
N LEU A 108 6.16 15.20 -0.46
CA LEU A 108 7.03 15.16 -1.62
C LEU A 108 6.96 16.49 -2.37
N THR A 109 8.14 17.02 -2.68
CA THR A 109 8.30 18.21 -3.51
C THR A 109 8.31 17.81 -4.98
N SER A 110 7.42 18.38 -5.78
CA SER A 110 7.38 18.15 -7.23
C SER A 110 6.97 19.41 -7.99
N LEU A 111 6.88 19.30 -9.31
CA LEU A 111 6.56 20.43 -10.20
C LEU A 111 5.21 21.05 -9.86
N ARG A 112 5.19 22.37 -9.78
CA ARG A 112 4.01 23.19 -9.54
C ARG A 112 3.35 23.55 -10.87
N ALA A 113 2.02 23.60 -10.86
CA ALA A 113 1.23 24.24 -11.92
C ALA A 113 0.65 25.57 -11.38
N PRO A 114 1.28 26.73 -11.68
CA PRO A 114 0.82 28.03 -11.20
C PRO A 114 -0.61 28.33 -11.67
N GLY A 115 -1.47 28.81 -10.76
CA GLY A 115 -2.86 29.16 -11.06
C GLY A 115 -3.82 27.96 -11.10
N SER A 116 -3.35 26.73 -10.89
CA SER A 116 -4.22 25.58 -10.70
C SER A 116 -5.05 25.70 -9.41
N THR A 117 -6.17 24.97 -9.32
CA THR A 117 -7.02 24.97 -8.12
C THR A 117 -6.24 24.65 -6.84
N LEU A 118 -5.37 23.62 -6.87
CA LEU A 118 -4.53 23.25 -5.72
C LEU A 118 -3.56 24.38 -5.36
N ASP A 119 -2.94 24.99 -6.36
CA ASP A 119 -2.01 26.10 -6.14
C ASP A 119 -2.68 27.32 -5.51
N LEU A 120 -3.91 27.65 -5.93
CA LEU A 120 -4.66 28.78 -5.41
C LEU A 120 -5.21 28.53 -3.99
N GLN A 121 -5.74 27.33 -3.74
CA GLN A 121 -6.35 26.97 -2.46
C GLN A 121 -5.32 26.71 -1.35
N TYR A 122 -4.12 26.24 -1.71
CA TYR A 122 -3.12 25.80 -0.75
C TYR A 122 -1.78 26.50 -0.96
N ALA A 123 -1.80 27.84 -0.86
CA ALA A 123 -0.61 28.66 -1.06
C ALA A 123 0.56 28.31 -0.10
N GLY A 124 0.26 27.75 1.08
CA GLY A 124 1.27 27.28 2.04
C GLY A 124 2.10 26.08 1.58
N ASN A 125 1.66 25.39 0.52
CA ASN A 125 2.38 24.24 -0.05
C ASN A 125 3.37 24.64 -1.14
N ARG A 126 3.40 25.92 -1.52
CA ARG A 126 4.41 26.46 -2.43
C ARG A 126 5.77 26.40 -1.74
N VAL A 127 6.79 25.95 -2.46
CA VAL A 127 8.15 26.01 -1.92
C VAL A 127 8.64 27.45 -1.99
N THR A 128 9.00 28.03 -0.85
CA THR A 128 9.40 29.44 -0.73
C THR A 128 10.87 29.63 -0.38
N SER A 129 11.70 28.58 -0.45
CA SER A 129 13.13 28.66 -0.12
C SER A 129 13.91 29.57 -1.08
N THR A 130 15.11 29.99 -0.68
CA THR A 130 15.94 31.04 -1.32
C THR A 130 16.65 30.60 -2.62
N GLY A 131 16.02 29.75 -3.42
CA GLY A 131 16.50 29.35 -4.75
C GLY A 131 15.63 29.93 -5.86
N SER A 132 16.23 30.34 -6.99
CA SER A 132 15.51 30.85 -8.16
C SER A 132 14.45 29.89 -8.72
N LEU A 133 14.58 28.59 -8.41
CA LEU A 133 13.65 27.54 -8.84
C LEU A 133 12.52 27.27 -7.84
N ALA A 134 12.57 27.80 -6.60
CA ALA A 134 11.54 27.53 -5.59
C ALA A 134 10.09 27.82 -6.05
N PRO A 135 9.80 28.89 -6.83
CA PRO A 135 8.46 29.13 -7.36
C PRO A 135 7.91 28.06 -8.30
N ALA A 136 8.78 27.17 -8.81
CA ALA A 136 8.43 26.08 -9.72
C ALA A 136 8.01 24.80 -8.99
N TYR A 137 8.06 24.76 -7.65
CA TYR A 137 7.81 23.55 -6.87
C TYR A 137 6.64 23.69 -5.89
N PHE A 138 5.98 22.56 -5.64
CA PHE A 138 4.82 22.41 -4.77
C PHE A 138 4.96 21.12 -3.96
N ILE A 139 4.57 21.17 -2.68
CA ILE A 139 4.65 20.04 -1.77
C ILE A 139 3.28 19.39 -1.67
N LEU A 140 3.19 18.08 -1.85
CA LEU A 140 1.95 17.31 -1.67
C LEU A 140 2.20 16.01 -0.92
N SER A 141 1.15 15.53 -0.27
CA SER A 141 1.11 14.24 0.40
C SER A 141 -0.01 13.36 -0.16
N GLY A 142 0.28 12.08 -0.32
CA GLY A 142 -0.70 11.07 -0.70
C GLY A 142 -0.05 9.80 -1.24
N THR A 143 -0.80 8.71 -1.27
CA THR A 143 -0.43 7.52 -2.04
C THR A 143 -0.31 7.84 -3.54
N SER A 144 -1.02 8.87 -4.01
CA SER A 144 -0.83 9.49 -5.33
C SER A 144 0.61 9.96 -5.60
N MET A 145 1.36 10.36 -4.57
CA MET A 145 2.77 10.79 -4.66
C MET A 145 3.73 9.61 -4.52
N ALA A 146 3.36 8.54 -3.80
CA ALA A 146 4.14 7.30 -3.72
C ALA A 146 4.10 6.48 -5.02
N THR A 147 2.95 6.46 -5.70
CA THR A 147 2.73 5.74 -6.96
C THR A 147 3.76 6.08 -8.06
N PRO A 148 4.09 7.37 -8.34
CA PRO A 148 5.09 7.70 -9.35
C PRO A 148 6.52 7.34 -8.91
N VAL A 149 6.83 7.23 -7.62
CA VAL A 149 8.13 6.74 -7.15
C VAL A 149 8.33 5.28 -7.55
N VAL A 150 7.32 4.44 -7.31
CA VAL A 150 7.33 3.02 -7.75
C VAL A 150 7.32 2.94 -9.28
N SER A 151 6.58 3.80 -9.96
CA SER A 151 6.59 3.90 -11.42
C SER A 151 7.99 4.20 -11.98
N GLY A 152 8.75 5.08 -11.32
CA GLY A 152 10.16 5.32 -11.66
C GLY A 152 11.02 4.07 -11.50
N ALA A 153 10.83 3.32 -10.41
CA ALA A 153 11.52 2.03 -10.20
C ALA A 153 11.17 0.99 -11.27
N VAL A 154 9.90 0.92 -11.69
CA VAL A 154 9.46 0.10 -12.83
C VAL A 154 10.18 0.53 -14.11
N GLY A 155 10.24 1.84 -14.38
CA GLY A 155 10.96 2.39 -15.53
C GLY A 155 12.44 1.98 -15.55
N LEU A 156 13.12 2.05 -14.41
CA LEU A 156 14.53 1.61 -14.28
C LEU A 156 14.68 0.11 -14.49
N LEU A 157 13.78 -0.72 -13.95
CA LEU A 157 13.79 -2.16 -14.17
C LEU A 157 13.61 -2.52 -15.64
N LEU A 158 12.64 -1.89 -16.33
CA LEU A 158 12.38 -2.12 -17.74
C LEU A 158 13.49 -1.54 -18.64
N GLN A 159 14.17 -0.47 -18.22
CA GLN A 159 15.36 0.02 -18.90
C GLN A 159 16.53 -0.97 -18.78
N ASN A 160 16.73 -1.57 -17.60
CA ASN A 160 17.78 -2.53 -17.35
C ASN A 160 17.50 -3.90 -18.01
N GLN A 161 16.25 -4.37 -17.96
CA GLN A 161 15.79 -5.66 -18.49
C GLN A 161 14.46 -5.47 -19.24
N PRO A 162 14.49 -5.08 -20.54
CA PRO A 162 13.29 -4.75 -21.30
C PRO A 162 12.30 -5.89 -21.52
N GLN A 163 12.72 -7.14 -21.29
CA GLN A 163 11.92 -8.34 -21.48
C GLN A 163 11.12 -8.77 -20.24
N LEU A 164 11.25 -8.06 -19.11
CA LEU A 164 10.49 -8.40 -17.90
C LEU A 164 8.99 -8.26 -18.14
N THR A 165 8.24 -9.30 -17.80
CA THR A 165 6.79 -9.25 -17.80
C THR A 165 6.27 -8.44 -16.60
N PRO A 166 5.02 -7.96 -16.64
CA PRO A 166 4.42 -7.29 -15.48
C PRO A 166 4.47 -8.10 -14.18
N ASP A 167 4.20 -9.41 -14.26
CA ASP A 167 4.31 -10.31 -13.10
C ASP A 167 5.74 -10.37 -12.55
N GLN A 168 6.75 -10.44 -13.42
CA GLN A 168 8.16 -10.46 -13.00
C GLN A 168 8.59 -9.13 -12.37
N VAL A 169 8.14 -8.00 -12.91
CA VAL A 169 8.38 -6.67 -12.32
C VAL A 169 7.78 -6.59 -10.91
N LYS A 170 6.50 -6.95 -10.76
CA LYS A 170 5.79 -6.93 -9.47
C LYS A 170 6.44 -7.86 -8.46
N ALA A 171 6.67 -9.12 -8.84
CA ALA A 171 7.30 -10.10 -7.96
C ALA A 171 8.69 -9.65 -7.51
N ARG A 172 9.49 -9.07 -8.41
CA ARG A 172 10.83 -8.58 -8.06
C ARG A 172 10.77 -7.42 -7.07
N LEU A 173 9.94 -6.42 -7.34
CA LEU A 173 9.77 -5.27 -6.44
C LEU A 173 9.32 -5.71 -5.03
N MET A 174 8.35 -6.63 -4.96
CA MET A 174 7.87 -7.18 -3.68
C MET A 174 8.93 -8.02 -2.97
N LYS A 175 9.64 -8.89 -3.71
CA LYS A 175 10.68 -9.76 -3.14
C LYS A 175 11.81 -8.94 -2.51
N THR A 176 12.26 -7.89 -3.18
CA THR A 176 13.43 -7.10 -2.77
C THR A 176 13.11 -5.98 -1.80
N ALA A 177 11.82 -5.69 -1.55
CA ALA A 177 11.38 -4.67 -0.61
C ALA A 177 11.96 -4.91 0.81
N SER A 178 12.35 -3.82 1.47
CA SER A 178 12.85 -3.81 2.84
C SER A 178 11.72 -4.17 3.82
N LYS A 179 12.03 -5.05 4.77
CA LYS A 179 11.08 -5.59 5.75
C LYS A 179 11.38 -5.11 7.17
N THR A 180 12.31 -4.17 7.32
CA THR A 180 12.68 -3.62 8.62
C THR A 180 11.76 -2.47 8.96
N PHE A 181 10.87 -2.71 9.93
CA PHE A 181 9.90 -1.74 10.41
C PHE A 181 9.76 -1.82 11.94
N PRO A 182 9.34 -0.74 12.60
CA PRO A 182 8.86 -0.84 13.98
C PRO A 182 7.56 -1.65 14.04
N TYR A 183 7.17 -2.10 15.24
CA TYR A 183 5.89 -2.80 15.43
C TYR A 183 4.69 -1.91 15.08
N SER A 184 4.73 -0.66 15.53
CA SER A 184 3.69 0.35 15.28
C SER A 184 4.29 1.75 15.31
N SER A 185 3.58 2.69 14.71
CA SER A 185 3.85 4.13 14.80
C SER A 185 2.55 4.87 15.01
N SER A 186 2.62 6.03 15.65
CA SER A 186 1.44 6.87 15.89
C SER A 186 1.70 8.31 15.50
N VAL A 187 0.69 8.96 14.94
CA VAL A 187 0.72 10.38 14.60
C VAL A 187 -0.50 11.05 15.20
N THR A 188 -0.29 12.16 15.89
CA THR A 188 -1.36 13.01 16.40
C THR A 188 -1.59 14.16 15.44
N ASP A 189 -2.80 14.26 14.91
CA ASP A 189 -3.19 15.38 14.07
C ASP A 189 -3.21 16.68 14.89
N PRO A 190 -2.44 17.71 14.52
CA PRO A 190 -2.25 18.89 15.36
C PRO A 190 -3.50 19.78 15.45
N ILE A 191 -4.49 19.59 14.57
CA ILE A 191 -5.72 20.39 14.53
C ILE A 191 -6.83 19.70 15.32
N THR A 192 -7.04 18.41 15.03
CA THR A 192 -8.13 17.62 15.66
C THR A 192 -7.71 16.96 16.97
N LEU A 193 -6.41 16.89 17.26
CA LEU A 193 -5.80 16.19 18.41
C LEU A 193 -6.08 14.68 18.44
N VAL A 194 -6.59 14.11 17.35
CA VAL A 194 -6.81 12.68 17.21
C VAL A 194 -5.48 11.99 16.93
N THR A 195 -5.19 10.93 17.69
CA THR A 195 -4.02 10.07 17.47
C THR A 195 -4.40 8.87 16.61
N TYR A 196 -3.68 8.72 15.50
CA TYR A 196 -3.81 7.60 14.58
C TYR A 196 -2.63 6.65 14.76
N THR A 197 -2.90 5.43 15.20
CA THR A 197 -1.90 4.35 15.32
C THR A 197 -1.97 3.43 14.11
N SER A 198 -0.82 3.13 13.50
CA SER A 198 -0.69 2.16 12.42
C SER A 198 0.24 1.02 12.84
N TYR A 199 -0.16 -0.21 12.53
CA TYR A 199 0.59 -1.44 12.81
C TYR A 199 1.25 -1.94 11.52
N TYR A 200 2.48 -2.41 11.59
CA TYR A 200 3.26 -2.78 10.40
C TYR A 200 3.05 -4.25 10.04
N ASP A 201 1.86 -4.54 9.52
CA ASP A 201 1.49 -5.85 9.00
C ASP A 201 1.43 -5.87 7.47
N ILE A 202 1.15 -7.06 6.91
CA ILE A 202 1.05 -7.27 5.46
C ILE A 202 -0.05 -6.42 4.80
N PHE A 203 -1.04 -5.94 5.55
CA PHE A 203 -2.14 -5.13 5.04
C PHE A 203 -1.85 -3.64 5.12
N THR A 204 -0.80 -3.25 5.82
CA THR A 204 -0.38 -1.86 5.97
C THR A 204 0.83 -1.57 5.09
N VAL A 205 1.83 -2.45 5.10
CA VAL A 205 3.08 -2.26 4.34
C VAL A 205 3.26 -3.20 3.15
N GLY A 206 2.35 -4.16 2.94
CA GLY A 206 2.47 -5.14 1.87
C GLY A 206 3.71 -6.00 2.03
N ALA A 207 4.47 -6.16 0.95
CA ALA A 207 5.76 -6.83 0.93
C ALA A 207 6.90 -6.02 1.57
N GLY A 208 6.67 -4.73 1.82
CA GLY A 208 7.59 -3.83 2.52
C GLY A 208 7.91 -2.54 1.77
N TYR A 209 8.99 -1.87 2.18
CA TYR A 209 9.41 -0.59 1.63
C TYR A 209 10.22 -0.78 0.34
N LEU A 210 9.86 -0.06 -0.73
CA LEU A 210 10.56 -0.03 -2.02
C LEU A 210 12.09 0.04 -1.86
N ASN A 211 12.79 -0.93 -2.45
CA ASN A 211 14.24 -0.99 -2.51
C ASN A 211 14.69 -1.13 -3.98
N ILE A 212 14.99 0.01 -4.61
CA ILE A 212 15.36 0.07 -6.03
C ILE A 212 16.71 -0.61 -6.28
N GLY A 213 17.70 -0.41 -5.40
CA GLY A 213 19.01 -1.04 -5.53
C GLY A 213 18.94 -2.57 -5.46
N GLY A 214 18.17 -3.09 -4.49
CA GLY A 214 17.90 -4.52 -4.38
C GLY A 214 17.15 -5.07 -5.61
N ALA A 215 16.17 -4.33 -6.12
CA ALA A 215 15.43 -4.72 -7.32
C ALA A 215 16.32 -4.76 -8.57
N LEU A 216 17.21 -3.79 -8.77
CA LEU A 216 18.13 -3.76 -9.91
C LEU A 216 19.22 -4.85 -9.83
N ALA A 217 19.66 -5.21 -8.62
CA ALA A 217 20.64 -6.26 -8.40
C ALA A 217 20.04 -7.67 -8.51
N ASN A 218 18.72 -7.83 -8.37
CA ASN A 218 18.07 -9.13 -8.44
C ASN A 218 17.83 -9.57 -9.88
N THR A 219 18.25 -10.79 -10.21
CA THR A 219 18.11 -11.40 -11.55
C THR A 219 17.08 -12.53 -11.59
N ASP A 220 16.40 -12.81 -10.48
CA ASP A 220 15.42 -13.88 -10.43
C ASP A 220 14.21 -13.53 -11.32
N LEU A 221 13.65 -14.56 -11.94
CA LEU A 221 12.45 -14.45 -12.76
C LEU A 221 11.33 -15.26 -12.12
N ALA A 222 10.23 -14.59 -11.83
CA ALA A 222 8.98 -15.23 -11.47
C ALA A 222 8.49 -16.15 -12.62
N THR A 223 8.11 -17.37 -12.28
CA THR A 223 7.67 -18.41 -13.24
C THR A 223 6.15 -18.51 -13.41
N GLY A 224 5.38 -18.01 -12.45
CA GLY A 224 3.92 -17.86 -12.45
C GLY A 224 3.43 -16.41 -12.40
N SER A 225 2.14 -16.22 -12.09
CA SER A 225 1.56 -14.89 -11.94
C SER A 225 1.79 -14.32 -10.55
N ALA A 226 2.09 -13.03 -10.47
CA ALA A 226 2.36 -12.30 -9.23
C ALA A 226 1.09 -11.69 -8.63
N LEU A 227 -0.04 -12.41 -8.72
CA LEU A 227 -1.30 -11.97 -8.14
C LEU A 227 -1.14 -11.75 -6.63
N SER A 228 -1.71 -10.67 -6.13
CA SER A 228 -1.80 -10.43 -4.69
C SER A 228 -2.66 -11.53 -4.04
N PRO A 229 -2.24 -12.12 -2.91
CA PRO A 229 -2.96 -13.23 -2.31
C PRO A 229 -4.30 -12.80 -1.71
N THR A 230 -5.24 -13.73 -1.60
CA THR A 230 -6.51 -13.49 -0.89
C THR A 230 -6.35 -13.86 0.58
N ALA A 231 -6.84 -13.01 1.48
CA ALA A 231 -6.92 -13.30 2.90
C ALA A 231 -8.25 -13.99 3.24
N VAL A 232 -8.18 -15.07 4.00
CA VAL A 232 -9.34 -15.77 4.57
C VAL A 232 -9.45 -15.37 6.03
N LEU A 233 -10.57 -14.78 6.40
CA LEU A 233 -10.84 -14.41 7.78
C LEU A 233 -11.63 -15.55 8.46
N ASP A 234 -11.14 -16.01 9.60
CA ASP A 234 -11.93 -16.85 10.50
C ASP A 234 -12.83 -15.95 11.36
N PRO A 235 -14.16 -15.98 11.17
CA PRO A 235 -15.09 -15.12 11.91
C PRO A 235 -15.18 -15.48 13.40
N THR A 236 -14.72 -16.67 13.79
CA THR A 236 -14.77 -17.16 15.18
C THR A 236 -13.57 -16.69 15.96
N THR A 237 -12.38 -16.78 15.37
CA THR A 237 -11.12 -16.43 16.04
C THR A 237 -10.62 -15.02 15.70
N GLY A 238 -11.16 -14.38 14.66
CA GLY A 238 -10.69 -13.09 14.14
C GLY A 238 -9.36 -13.18 13.38
N ASN A 239 -8.83 -14.39 13.20
CA ASN A 239 -7.54 -14.61 12.54
C ASN A 239 -7.67 -14.50 11.02
N ALA A 240 -6.69 -13.85 10.40
CA ALA A 240 -6.52 -13.88 8.95
C ALA A 240 -5.46 -14.91 8.53
N THR A 241 -5.79 -15.78 7.58
CA THR A 241 -4.84 -16.68 6.90
C THR A 241 -4.77 -16.33 5.41
N LEU A 242 -3.76 -16.81 4.70
CA LEU A 242 -3.66 -16.61 3.25
C LEU A 242 -4.22 -17.82 2.52
N SER A 243 -5.04 -17.57 1.49
CA SER A 243 -5.53 -18.62 0.60
C SER A 243 -4.39 -19.16 -0.25
N VAL A 244 -4.25 -20.49 -0.25
CA VAL A 244 -3.12 -21.24 -0.83
C VAL A 244 -3.22 -21.43 -2.35
N ASP A 245 -4.33 -21.00 -2.96
CA ASP A 245 -4.50 -21.02 -4.43
C ASP A 245 -3.75 -19.87 -5.13
N THR A 246 -3.05 -19.04 -4.36
CA THR A 246 -2.27 -17.91 -4.85
C THR A 246 -0.79 -18.27 -4.86
N SER A 247 -0.06 -17.86 -5.90
CA SER A 247 1.37 -18.13 -6.04
C SER A 247 2.14 -17.36 -4.95
N ILE A 248 2.35 -18.00 -3.80
CA ILE A 248 3.19 -17.45 -2.73
C ILE A 248 4.64 -17.76 -3.09
N TRP A 249 5.39 -16.72 -3.43
CA TRP A 249 6.78 -16.83 -3.85
C TRP A 249 7.68 -17.09 -2.65
N GLY A 250 7.86 -18.36 -2.27
CA GLY A 250 8.87 -18.71 -1.28
C GLY A 250 8.69 -19.98 -0.47
N SER A 251 9.80 -20.52 0.05
CA SER A 251 9.79 -21.58 1.05
C SER A 251 9.60 -21.00 2.45
N SER A 252 8.77 -21.67 3.24
CA SER A 252 8.55 -21.46 4.67
C SER A 252 9.82 -21.11 5.45
N VAL A 253 9.74 -20.09 6.31
CA VAL A 253 10.46 -20.05 7.58
C VAL A 253 9.49 -19.52 8.65
N ILE A 254 9.21 -20.38 9.63
CA ILE A 254 8.55 -20.07 10.89
C ILE A 254 9.26 -18.88 11.50
N TRP A 255 8.65 -17.70 11.61
CA TRP A 255 9.09 -16.69 12.56
C TRP A 255 7.92 -15.82 13.02
N GLY A 256 7.94 -15.50 14.31
CA GLY A 256 7.13 -14.43 14.87
C GLY A 256 7.27 -13.18 13.99
N THR A 257 6.14 -12.54 13.75
CA THR A 257 6.00 -11.25 13.08
C THR A 257 6.51 -11.19 11.62
N SER A 258 5.65 -11.66 10.71
CA SER A 258 5.44 -11.13 9.34
C SER A 258 6.59 -11.25 8.32
N VAL A 259 6.73 -12.41 7.68
CA VAL A 259 7.47 -12.54 6.41
C VAL A 259 6.70 -13.45 5.45
N VAL A 260 6.09 -12.85 4.44
CA VAL A 260 5.75 -13.50 3.17
C VAL A 260 6.79 -12.96 2.18
N TRP A 261 7.23 -13.75 1.19
CA TRP A 261 8.19 -13.37 0.14
C TRP A 261 9.69 -13.55 0.52
N GLY A 262 10.19 -14.79 0.36
CA GLY A 262 11.60 -15.19 0.54
C GLY A 262 11.92 -16.53 -0.16
N THR A 263 13.07 -16.64 -0.81
CA THR A 263 13.44 -17.53 -1.94
C THR A 263 13.00 -19.02 -1.91
N SER A 264 12.41 -19.45 -3.05
CA SER A 264 12.33 -20.82 -3.64
C SER A 264 11.87 -22.02 -2.80
N ALA A 265 10.56 -22.33 -2.86
CA ALA A 265 10.03 -23.69 -3.01
C ALA A 265 8.59 -23.62 -3.53
N PHE A 266 8.23 -24.48 -4.47
CA PHE A 266 6.85 -24.74 -4.84
C PHE A 266 6.20 -25.50 -3.68
N VAL A 267 5.19 -24.92 -3.01
CA VAL A 267 4.46 -25.64 -1.96
C VAL A 267 3.14 -26.16 -2.55
N ASN A 268 3.12 -27.46 -2.83
CA ASN A 268 1.90 -28.18 -3.14
C ASN A 268 1.24 -28.56 -1.80
N GLY A 269 0.11 -27.95 -1.48
CA GLY A 269 -0.70 -28.26 -0.29
C GLY A 269 -0.98 -27.05 0.61
N SER A 270 -2.08 -27.15 1.35
CA SER A 270 -2.58 -26.15 2.29
C SER A 270 -1.52 -25.79 3.34
N SER A 271 -0.77 -24.72 3.12
CA SER A 271 0.15 -24.17 4.10
C SER A 271 -0.64 -23.45 5.19
N VAL A 272 -0.87 -24.15 6.30
CA VAL A 272 -1.37 -23.54 7.53
C VAL A 272 -0.22 -22.73 8.13
N ILE A 273 -0.34 -21.40 8.09
CA ILE A 273 0.56 -20.49 8.80
C ILE A 273 0.24 -20.63 10.30
N TRP A 274 0.84 -21.63 10.95
CA TRP A 274 0.77 -21.81 12.39
C TRP A 274 1.68 -20.77 13.07
N GLY A 275 1.04 -19.73 13.57
CA GLY A 275 1.50 -18.83 14.60
C GLY A 275 0.23 -18.19 15.12
N THR A 276 -0.07 -18.38 16.40
CA THR A 276 -1.33 -17.93 16.99
C THR A 276 -1.50 -16.42 16.80
N SER A 277 -2.35 -16.07 15.83
CA SER A 277 -3.10 -14.83 15.68
C SER A 277 -2.44 -13.66 14.94
N VAL A 278 -2.98 -13.35 13.75
CA VAL A 278 -2.96 -12.00 13.19
C VAL A 278 -4.33 -11.41 13.50
N VAL A 279 -4.42 -10.71 14.63
CA VAL A 279 -5.58 -9.87 14.97
C VAL A 279 -5.27 -8.46 14.49
N TRP A 280 -6.22 -7.89 13.76
CA TRP A 280 -6.14 -6.55 13.18
C TRP A 280 -6.22 -5.49 14.28
N GLY A 281 -5.15 -4.72 14.47
CA GLY A 281 -5.08 -3.71 15.52
C GLY A 281 -4.89 -4.28 16.93
N SER A 282 -4.06 -3.61 17.73
CA SER A 282 -3.76 -3.72 19.18
C SER A 282 -3.65 -5.09 19.90
N SER A 283 -3.99 -6.21 19.27
CA SER A 283 -4.09 -7.50 19.97
C SER A 283 -2.95 -8.43 19.56
N VAL A 284 -2.03 -8.63 20.49
CA VAL A 284 -1.52 -9.98 20.75
C VAL A 284 -2.68 -10.71 21.45
N VAL A 285 -3.10 -11.85 20.92
CA VAL A 285 -4.01 -12.75 21.61
C VAL A 285 -3.30 -13.30 22.85
N TRP A 286 -3.63 -12.72 24.00
CA TRP A 286 -3.98 -13.49 25.19
C TRP A 286 -5.42 -13.09 25.54
N GLY A 287 -6.26 -14.11 25.72
CA GLY A 287 -7.71 -13.99 25.57
C GLY A 287 -8.51 -13.20 26.61
N THR A 288 -9.80 -13.16 26.29
CA THR A 288 -11.03 -12.76 27.01
C THR A 288 -11.41 -11.27 27.07
N SER A 289 -12.31 -10.90 26.12
CA SER A 289 -13.63 -10.27 26.37
C SER A 289 -13.64 -8.74 26.63
N VAL A 290 -14.55 -7.86 26.15
CA VAL A 290 -15.87 -7.94 25.48
C VAL A 290 -16.28 -6.50 24.99
N VAL A 291 -16.86 -6.41 23.78
CA VAL A 291 -18.08 -5.72 23.22
C VAL A 291 -18.62 -4.43 23.93
N TRP A 292 -19.01 -3.32 23.26
CA TRP A 292 -20.30 -2.94 22.59
C TRP A 292 -20.18 -1.45 22.09
N GLY A 293 -20.92 -0.86 21.13
CA GLY A 293 -22.09 -1.21 20.31
C GLY A 293 -22.53 -0.04 19.36
N THR A 294 -23.37 -0.40 18.38
CA THR A 294 -24.37 0.30 17.51
C THR A 294 -24.47 1.84 17.33
N THR A 295 -24.45 2.37 16.09
CA THR A 295 -25.60 2.73 15.19
C THR A 295 -25.16 3.69 14.06
N SER A 296 -25.91 3.66 12.95
CA SER A 296 -25.72 4.27 11.62
C SER A 296 -25.47 5.79 11.56
N GLN A 297 -24.76 6.24 10.51
CA GLN A 297 -25.30 7.12 9.45
C GLN A 297 -24.31 7.29 8.28
N THR A 298 -24.86 7.26 7.07
CA THR A 298 -24.19 7.51 5.80
C THR A 298 -23.92 9.00 5.61
N SER A 299 -22.72 9.37 5.15
CA SER A 299 -22.57 10.50 4.23
C SER A 299 -21.29 10.35 3.41
N SER A 300 -21.41 10.61 2.11
CA SER A 300 -20.30 10.71 1.19
C SER A 300 -19.65 12.10 1.33
N GLU A 301 -18.33 12.17 1.41
CA GLU A 301 -17.60 13.38 1.09
C GLU A 301 -16.49 13.09 0.06
N ALA A 302 -16.28 14.07 -0.81
CA ALA A 302 -15.25 14.08 -1.82
C ALA A 302 -13.85 13.92 -1.21
N VAL A 303 -12.99 13.24 -1.96
CA VAL A 303 -11.57 12.97 -1.68
C VAL A 303 -10.85 14.25 -1.25
N LYS A 304 -10.61 14.41 0.06
CA LYS A 304 -9.66 15.40 0.57
C LYS A 304 -8.26 14.84 0.34
N VAL A 305 -7.55 15.38 -0.65
CA VAL A 305 -6.09 15.25 -0.73
C VAL A 305 -5.55 15.76 0.62
N ALA A 306 -4.64 15.04 1.28
CA ALA A 306 -4.06 15.50 2.54
C ALA A 306 -3.09 16.64 2.22
N VAL A 307 -3.60 17.87 2.15
CA VAL A 307 -2.84 19.01 1.62
C VAL A 307 -1.85 19.60 2.64
N CYS A 308 -1.64 19.00 3.80
CA CYS A 308 -0.59 19.46 4.73
C CYS A 308 0.38 18.34 5.15
N GLY A 309 0.25 17.14 4.58
CA GLY A 309 0.85 15.96 5.16
C GLY A 309 0.32 15.69 6.57
N GLU A 310 1.10 14.96 7.35
CA GLU A 310 0.83 14.64 8.76
C GLU A 310 1.71 15.41 9.72
#